data_AF-A0A7C1FKQ4-F1
#
_entry.id   AF-A0A7C1FKQ4-F1
#
_cell.length_a   1.000
_cell.length_b   1.000
_cell.length_c   1.000
_cell.angle_alpha   90.00
_cell.angle_beta   90.00
_cell.angle_gamma   90.00
#
_symmetry.space_group_name_H-M   'P 1'
#
loop_
_entity.id
_entity.type
_entity.pdbx_description
1 polymer ?
#
loop_
_entity_poly.entity_id
_entity_poly.type
_entity_poly.pdbx_seq_one_letter_code
_entity_poly.pdbx_strand_id
1 'polypeptide(L)'
;MNLFTADDPALPRQLVLDTDGRHRFRKYLPRGRTMGNVIENYPYPYVVDGCCWQLPVTMPSDWQAQHLNGPGSAASVADWKAAVDATVLKQGVMVLCFHPYAWIGNQQIVELVDYAVTRHGKKVRFLNFAEVHQRLVDNLLGGRTLRDTKGNSGGVRVLDVDGDGYMDVATKHGQQWRASIWLPQQCKWRHCELAELDSPAAKLAAAVVRLTDPDNRARDAERPPPVLRDVDGDGVCELVANDCVYWCSTEAGRWLQPAGKDDYADKVGAIWCELVRDVFRPAAFVAFPAGLCRMEKTADGRWKDAGLRLVDIDGDGRLDLIASNAERAALYLFSPQNNPPWRRVFDAKPTELPEHQRLPPFVRADGTNNGAWFAARTLWVQNEDTGGRLPQHVFARPLADLLAAPDPSDKSPPDQHRE
;
A
#
# COMPACT_ATOMS: atom_id res chain seq x y z
N MET A 1 -10.19 -5.60 1.51
CA MET A 1 -11.39 -5.76 2.38
C MET A 1 -11.01 -5.41 3.80
N ASN A 2 -11.92 -4.87 4.61
CA ASN A 2 -11.73 -4.63 6.03
C ASN A 2 -12.50 -5.66 6.87
N LEU A 3 -11.90 -6.17 7.94
CA LEU A 3 -12.59 -6.98 8.94
C LEU A 3 -12.24 -6.54 10.35
N PHE A 4 -13.19 -6.72 11.28
CA PHE A 4 -12.98 -6.44 12.69
C PHE A 4 -12.44 -7.67 13.43
N THR A 5 -11.49 -7.50 14.34
CA THR A 5 -10.88 -8.57 15.15
C THR A 5 -10.93 -8.25 16.64
N ALA A 6 -10.61 -9.25 17.45
CA ALA A 6 -10.47 -9.10 18.90
C ALA A 6 -9.17 -8.37 19.31
N ASP A 7 -8.31 -8.05 18.35
CA ASP A 7 -7.05 -7.33 18.58
C ASP A 7 -7.28 -5.82 18.70
N ASP A 8 -8.46 -5.31 18.29
CA ASP A 8 -8.84 -3.91 18.48
C ASP A 8 -9.44 -3.70 19.88
N PRO A 9 -8.72 -3.02 20.80
CA PRO A 9 -9.20 -2.82 22.16
C PRO A 9 -10.42 -1.89 22.22
N ALA A 10 -10.72 -1.13 21.16
CA ALA A 10 -11.91 -0.29 21.10
C ALA A 10 -13.21 -1.08 20.86
N LEU A 11 -13.11 -2.35 20.45
CA LEU A 11 -14.26 -3.19 20.12
C LEU A 11 -14.59 -4.17 21.25
N PRO A 12 -15.84 -4.17 21.75
CA PRO A 12 -16.30 -5.20 22.68
C PRO A 12 -16.16 -6.60 22.08
N ARG A 13 -15.59 -7.54 22.85
CA ARG A 13 -15.32 -8.91 22.38
C ARG A 13 -16.54 -9.61 21.80
N GLN A 14 -17.73 -9.38 22.34
CA GLN A 14 -18.98 -9.97 21.84
C GLN A 14 -19.36 -9.53 20.42
N LEU A 15 -18.84 -8.40 19.93
CA LEU A 15 -19.06 -7.97 18.54
C LEU A 15 -18.13 -8.67 17.55
N VAL A 16 -16.94 -9.05 17.99
CA VAL A 16 -15.87 -9.58 17.12
C VAL A 16 -15.61 -11.07 17.31
N LEU A 17 -16.19 -11.67 18.34
CA LEU A 17 -16.24 -13.11 18.60
C LEU A 17 -17.69 -13.63 18.49
N ASP A 18 -17.85 -14.85 18.01
CA ASP A 18 -19.12 -15.58 18.03
C ASP A 18 -19.36 -16.27 19.39
N THR A 19 -20.48 -16.99 19.51
CA THR A 19 -20.89 -17.66 20.75
C THR A 19 -19.93 -18.76 21.20
N ASP A 20 -19.13 -19.30 20.28
CA ASP A 20 -18.12 -20.33 20.55
C ASP A 20 -16.75 -19.70 20.86
N GLY A 21 -16.67 -18.36 20.95
CA GLY A 21 -15.42 -17.63 21.17
C GLY A 21 -14.52 -17.54 19.94
N ARG A 22 -15.00 -17.91 18.75
CA ARG A 22 -14.22 -17.83 17.50
C ARG A 22 -14.35 -16.44 16.88
N HIS A 23 -13.37 -16.03 16.09
CA HIS A 23 -13.43 -14.76 15.36
C HIS A 23 -14.64 -14.71 14.42
N ARG A 24 -15.53 -13.74 14.67
CA ARG A 24 -16.79 -13.57 13.93
C ARG A 24 -16.58 -13.34 12.44
N PHE A 25 -15.60 -12.52 12.07
CA PHE A 25 -15.39 -12.09 10.67
C PHE A 25 -14.29 -12.88 9.95
N ARG A 26 -13.29 -13.37 10.67
CA ARG A 26 -12.13 -14.07 10.08
C ARG A 26 -12.54 -15.38 9.39
N LYS A 27 -13.63 -16.01 9.83
CA LYS A 27 -14.20 -17.23 9.22
C LYS A 27 -14.65 -17.06 7.75
N TYR A 28 -14.85 -15.82 7.29
CA TYR A 28 -15.23 -15.52 5.90
C TYR A 28 -14.04 -15.35 4.95
N LEU A 29 -12.81 -15.36 5.47
CA LEU A 29 -11.62 -15.47 4.63
C LEU A 29 -11.58 -16.88 4.01
N PRO A 30 -11.38 -17.01 2.69
CA PRO A 30 -11.31 -18.32 2.08
C PRO A 30 -10.15 -19.14 2.65
N ARG A 31 -10.40 -20.39 3.02
CA ARG A 31 -9.33 -21.32 3.43
C ARG A 31 -8.49 -21.63 2.19
N GLY A 32 -7.18 -21.39 2.27
CA GLY A 32 -6.25 -21.66 1.16
C GLY A 32 -6.21 -20.59 0.05
N ARG A 33 -6.94 -19.48 0.17
CA ARG A 33 -6.75 -18.31 -0.74
C ARG A 33 -6.47 -17.06 0.08
N THR A 34 -5.31 -16.45 -0.15
CA THR A 34 -4.94 -15.19 0.47
C THR A 34 -5.61 -14.05 -0.27
N MET A 35 -6.51 -13.33 0.40
CA MET A 35 -6.95 -12.01 -0.09
C MET A 35 -5.82 -11.02 0.23
N GLY A 36 -5.00 -10.70 -0.77
CA GLY A 36 -3.79 -9.87 -0.60
C GLY A 36 -4.04 -8.41 -0.18
N ASN A 37 -5.30 -7.98 -0.08
CA ASN A 37 -5.71 -6.63 0.30
C ASN A 37 -6.62 -6.60 1.54
N VAL A 38 -6.46 -7.57 2.45
CA VAL A 38 -7.17 -7.56 3.74
C VAL A 38 -6.48 -6.59 4.68
N ILE A 39 -7.26 -5.71 5.28
CA ILE A 39 -6.88 -4.85 6.38
C ILE A 39 -7.75 -5.20 7.59
N GLU A 40 -7.20 -5.05 8.78
CA GLU A 40 -7.89 -5.37 10.02
C GLU A 40 -8.12 -4.10 10.81
N ASN A 41 -9.32 -3.96 11.38
CA ASN A 41 -9.67 -2.90 12.34
C ASN A 41 -9.56 -1.45 11.81
N TYR A 42 -9.53 -1.27 10.49
CA TYR A 42 -9.41 0.03 9.83
C TYR A 42 -10.61 0.28 8.89
N PRO A 43 -11.78 0.66 9.43
CA PRO A 43 -13.00 0.90 8.66
C PRO A 43 -13.03 2.30 8.01
N TYR A 44 -11.89 2.87 7.63
CA TYR A 44 -11.80 4.23 7.11
C TYR A 44 -11.32 4.24 5.65
N PRO A 45 -11.78 5.20 4.83
CA PRO A 45 -11.16 5.46 3.54
C PRO A 45 -9.69 5.84 3.69
N TYR A 46 -8.83 5.36 2.79
CA TYR A 46 -7.42 5.73 2.73
C TYR A 46 -6.98 6.05 1.31
N VAL A 47 -5.88 6.76 1.16
CA VAL A 47 -5.37 7.19 -0.14
C VAL A 47 -4.34 6.19 -0.66
N VAL A 48 -4.50 5.76 -1.91
CA VAL A 48 -3.53 4.97 -2.66
C VAL A 48 -2.95 5.83 -3.77
N ASP A 49 -1.63 5.76 -3.93
CA ASP A 49 -0.86 6.49 -4.95
C ASP A 49 -1.12 8.02 -4.96
N GLY A 50 -1.45 8.57 -3.79
CA GLY A 50 -1.68 10.01 -3.59
C GLY A 50 -2.90 10.60 -4.31
N CYS A 51 -3.65 9.81 -5.08
CA CYS A 51 -4.71 10.33 -5.97
C CYS A 51 -5.99 9.49 -6.01
N CYS A 52 -5.99 8.30 -5.39
CA CYS A 52 -7.14 7.40 -5.39
C CYS A 52 -7.63 7.13 -3.97
N TRP A 53 -8.94 7.27 -3.75
CA TRP A 53 -9.57 6.82 -2.51
C TRP A 53 -9.84 5.32 -2.58
N GLN A 54 -9.28 4.58 -1.63
CA GLN A 54 -9.63 3.20 -1.38
C GLN A 54 -10.67 3.16 -0.26
N LEU A 55 -11.83 2.58 -0.59
CA LEU A 55 -12.88 2.28 0.38
C LEU A 55 -12.91 0.76 0.57
N PRO A 56 -12.40 0.22 1.68
CA PRO A 56 -12.31 -1.21 1.89
C PRO A 56 -13.70 -1.81 2.13
N VAL A 57 -14.12 -2.78 1.28
CA VAL A 57 -15.34 -3.55 1.48
C VAL A 57 -15.32 -4.21 2.86
N THR A 58 -16.38 -4.03 3.63
CA THR A 58 -16.53 -4.60 4.97
C THR A 58 -16.89 -6.08 4.86
N MET A 59 -16.13 -6.92 5.57
CA MET A 59 -16.33 -8.36 5.61
C MET A 59 -17.57 -8.72 6.45
N PRO A 60 -18.41 -9.67 6.00
CA PRO A 60 -18.38 -10.34 4.70
C PRO A 60 -19.13 -9.57 3.60
N SER A 61 -18.80 -9.82 2.33
CA SER A 61 -19.75 -9.63 1.23
C SER A 61 -20.79 -10.75 1.20
N ASP A 62 -21.89 -10.57 0.47
CA ASP A 62 -22.89 -11.64 0.29
C ASP A 62 -22.32 -12.91 -0.36
N TRP A 63 -21.33 -12.79 -1.25
CA TRP A 63 -20.65 -13.92 -1.87
C TRP A 63 -19.92 -14.80 -0.84
N GLN A 64 -19.21 -14.18 0.11
CA GLN A 64 -18.54 -14.93 1.17
C GLN A 64 -19.54 -15.49 2.18
N ALA A 65 -20.56 -14.69 2.48
CA ALA A 65 -21.62 -15.04 3.41
C ALA A 65 -22.40 -16.26 2.94
N GLN A 66 -22.82 -16.30 1.67
CA GLN A 66 -23.54 -17.43 1.10
C GLN A 66 -22.65 -18.66 0.94
N HIS A 67 -21.37 -18.47 0.61
CA HIS A 67 -20.44 -19.59 0.44
C HIS A 67 -20.23 -20.33 1.77
N LEU A 68 -20.15 -19.58 2.88
CA LEU A 68 -19.98 -20.19 4.20
C LEU A 68 -21.29 -20.69 4.82
N ASN A 69 -22.36 -19.89 4.76
CA ASN A 69 -23.58 -20.12 5.55
C ASN A 69 -24.81 -20.50 4.72
N GLY A 70 -24.67 -20.59 3.39
CA GLY A 70 -25.78 -20.75 2.45
C GLY A 70 -26.50 -19.44 2.10
N PRO A 71 -27.23 -19.40 0.97
CA PRO A 71 -28.00 -18.24 0.55
C PRO A 71 -29.04 -17.80 1.58
N GLY A 72 -29.20 -16.48 1.76
CA GLY A 72 -30.23 -15.92 2.65
C GLY A 72 -30.08 -16.28 4.13
N SER A 73 -28.88 -16.66 4.59
CA SER A 73 -28.66 -17.09 5.97
C SER A 73 -28.90 -15.98 7.01
N ALA A 74 -29.71 -16.28 8.03
CA ALA A 74 -29.93 -15.40 9.18
C ALA A 74 -28.64 -15.16 9.99
N ALA A 75 -27.70 -16.11 10.00
CA ALA A 75 -26.40 -15.96 10.65
C ALA A 75 -25.56 -14.87 9.96
N SER A 76 -25.60 -14.80 8.63
CA SER A 76 -24.94 -13.74 7.86
C SER A 76 -25.52 -12.37 8.16
N VAL A 77 -26.85 -12.27 8.28
CA VAL A 77 -27.52 -11.01 8.68
C VAL A 77 -27.13 -10.59 10.10
N ALA A 78 -27.04 -11.54 11.04
CA ALA A 78 -26.58 -11.25 12.39
C ALA A 78 -25.12 -10.74 12.42
N ASP A 79 -24.24 -11.31 11.60
CA ASP A 79 -22.86 -10.86 11.49
C ASP A 79 -22.76 -9.47 10.83
N TRP A 80 -23.60 -9.14 9.84
CA TRP A 80 -23.69 -7.77 9.32
C TRP A 80 -24.19 -6.76 10.35
N LYS A 81 -25.16 -7.13 11.19
CA LYS A 81 -25.61 -6.28 12.30
C LYS A 81 -24.48 -6.01 13.29
N ALA A 82 -23.65 -7.01 13.59
CA ALA A 82 -22.45 -6.82 14.41
C ALA A 82 -21.41 -5.91 13.72
N ALA A 83 -21.25 -6.02 12.39
CA ALA A 83 -20.38 -5.13 11.62
C ALA A 83 -20.88 -3.68 11.64
N VAL A 84 -22.21 -3.45 11.55
CA VAL A 84 -22.80 -2.11 11.72
C VAL A 84 -22.45 -1.54 13.10
N ASP A 85 -22.68 -2.31 14.18
CA ASP A 85 -22.37 -1.88 15.54
C ASP A 85 -20.87 -1.54 15.71
N ALA A 86 -19.97 -2.38 15.20
CA ALA A 86 -18.54 -2.14 15.23
C ALA A 86 -18.16 -0.88 14.44
N THR A 87 -18.69 -0.69 13.23
CA THR A 87 -18.46 0.52 12.42
C THR A 87 -18.92 1.78 13.14
N VAL A 88 -20.08 1.76 13.81
CA VAL A 88 -20.58 2.91 14.57
C VAL A 88 -19.68 3.23 15.75
N LEU A 89 -19.19 2.23 16.48
CA LEU A 89 -18.23 2.42 17.58
C LEU A 89 -16.92 3.04 17.09
N LYS A 90 -16.45 2.61 15.92
CA LYS A 90 -15.24 3.15 15.28
C LYS A 90 -15.49 4.49 14.56
N GLN A 91 -16.74 4.96 14.46
CA GLN A 91 -17.10 6.13 13.65
C GLN A 91 -16.61 6.01 12.19
N GLY A 92 -16.63 4.79 11.65
CA GLY A 92 -16.08 4.46 10.33
C GLY A 92 -17.14 4.41 9.22
N VAL A 93 -16.74 3.82 8.09
CA VAL A 93 -17.58 3.55 6.92
C VAL A 93 -17.74 2.05 6.73
N MET A 94 -18.98 1.57 6.71
CA MET A 94 -19.31 0.20 6.30
C MET A 94 -19.61 0.21 4.80
N VAL A 95 -18.75 -0.44 4.02
CA VAL A 95 -18.99 -0.65 2.58
C VAL A 95 -19.55 -2.05 2.40
N LEU A 96 -20.88 -2.14 2.28
CA LEU A 96 -21.57 -3.39 2.04
C LEU A 96 -21.54 -3.73 0.55
N CYS A 97 -20.98 -4.89 0.20
CA CYS A 97 -21.01 -5.43 -1.16
C CYS A 97 -22.03 -6.57 -1.22
N PHE A 98 -23.02 -6.42 -2.10
CA PHE A 98 -24.00 -7.45 -2.39
C PHE A 98 -24.37 -7.47 -3.87
N HIS A 99 -24.83 -8.61 -4.35
CA HIS A 99 -25.15 -8.86 -5.75
C HIS A 99 -26.67 -8.98 -5.94
N PRO A 100 -27.21 -8.57 -7.10
CA PRO A 100 -28.60 -8.81 -7.47
C PRO A 100 -28.81 -10.27 -7.90
N TYR A 101 -28.35 -11.20 -7.06
CA TYR A 101 -28.47 -12.64 -7.23
C TYR A 101 -29.09 -13.24 -5.96
N ALA A 102 -29.56 -14.49 -6.02
CA ALA A 102 -30.30 -15.12 -4.92
C ALA A 102 -29.45 -15.45 -3.67
N TRP A 103 -28.27 -14.83 -3.49
CA TRP A 103 -27.40 -14.99 -2.33
C TRP A 103 -27.89 -14.23 -1.10
N ILE A 104 -28.60 -13.13 -1.30
CA ILE A 104 -29.27 -12.34 -0.26
C ILE A 104 -30.62 -11.84 -0.74
N GLY A 105 -31.63 -11.87 0.14
CA GLY A 105 -32.96 -11.36 -0.15
C GLY A 105 -33.09 -9.85 0.13
N ASN A 106 -33.94 -9.16 -0.65
CA ASN A 106 -34.24 -7.74 -0.47
C ASN A 106 -34.73 -7.43 0.96
N GLN A 107 -35.55 -8.31 1.56
CA GLN A 107 -36.04 -8.14 2.92
C GLN A 107 -34.92 -8.16 3.96
N GLN A 108 -33.82 -8.88 3.72
CA GLN A 108 -32.68 -8.93 4.64
C GLN A 108 -31.84 -7.66 4.59
N ILE A 109 -31.72 -7.03 3.41
CA ILE A 109 -31.11 -5.72 3.28
C ILE A 109 -31.96 -4.66 4.00
N VAL A 110 -33.28 -4.69 3.81
CA VAL A 110 -34.21 -3.79 4.53
C VAL A 110 -34.11 -4.01 6.04
N GLU A 111 -34.05 -5.26 6.50
CA GLU A 111 -33.87 -5.60 7.92
C GLU A 111 -32.57 -5.00 8.49
N LEU A 112 -31.46 -5.02 7.73
CA LEU A 112 -30.20 -4.42 8.15
C LEU A 112 -30.29 -2.89 8.25
N VAL A 113 -30.95 -2.26 7.28
CA VAL A 113 -31.22 -0.80 7.28
C VAL A 113 -32.07 -0.41 8.48
N ASP A 114 -33.17 -1.11 8.71
CA ASP A 114 -34.09 -0.88 9.84
C ASP A 114 -33.38 -1.08 11.18
N TYR A 115 -32.55 -2.12 11.30
CA TYR A 115 -31.72 -2.34 12.48
C TYR A 115 -30.79 -1.15 12.73
N ALA A 116 -30.06 -0.70 11.72
CA ALA A 116 -29.11 0.41 11.85
C ALA A 116 -29.82 1.71 12.28
N VAL A 117 -30.95 2.03 11.64
CA VAL A 117 -31.75 3.23 11.96
C VAL A 117 -32.35 3.14 13.36
N THR A 118 -32.98 2.02 13.70
CA THR A 118 -33.66 1.83 14.99
C THR A 118 -32.68 1.91 16.15
N ARG A 119 -31.50 1.29 16.00
CA ARG A 119 -30.51 1.19 17.08
C ARG A 119 -29.62 2.42 17.21
N HIS A 120 -29.17 2.99 16.09
CA HIS A 120 -28.15 4.04 16.07
C HIS A 120 -28.68 5.41 15.66
N GLY A 121 -29.88 5.48 15.10
CA GLY A 121 -30.58 6.72 14.77
C GLY A 121 -29.72 7.69 13.96
N LYS A 122 -29.54 8.91 14.48
CA LYS A 122 -28.80 9.99 13.80
C LYS A 122 -27.29 9.73 13.65
N LYS A 123 -26.75 8.66 14.26
CA LYS A 123 -25.34 8.28 14.13
C LYS A 123 -25.01 7.62 12.79
N VAL A 124 -26.01 7.14 12.05
CA VAL A 124 -25.82 6.47 10.76
C VAL A 124 -26.34 7.32 9.61
N ARG A 125 -25.70 7.18 8.44
CA ARG A 125 -26.17 7.72 7.16
C ARG A 125 -25.91 6.69 6.06
N PHE A 126 -26.84 6.59 5.12
CA PHE A 126 -26.69 5.78 3.92
C PHE A 126 -26.27 6.71 2.78
N LEU A 127 -25.12 6.42 2.17
CA LEU A 127 -24.49 7.28 1.19
C LEU A 127 -24.09 6.47 -0.04
N ASN A 128 -24.23 7.05 -1.22
CA ASN A 128 -23.53 6.58 -2.41
C ASN A 128 -22.08 7.08 -2.44
N PHE A 129 -21.25 6.55 -3.35
CA PHE A 129 -19.83 6.91 -3.42
C PHE A 129 -19.58 8.39 -3.76
N ALA A 130 -20.45 9.04 -4.53
CA ALA A 130 -20.32 10.46 -4.84
C ALA A 130 -20.56 11.33 -3.59
N GLU A 131 -21.54 10.96 -2.76
CA GLU A 131 -21.80 11.63 -1.48
C GLU A 131 -20.67 11.40 -0.47
N VAL A 132 -20.08 10.19 -0.42
CA VAL A 132 -18.89 9.93 0.39
C VAL A 132 -17.72 10.80 -0.06
N HIS A 133 -17.45 10.85 -1.37
CA HIS A 133 -16.40 11.69 -1.94
C HIS A 133 -16.61 13.16 -1.61
N GLN A 134 -17.83 13.69 -1.81
CA GLN A 134 -18.14 15.08 -1.49
C GLN A 134 -17.91 15.39 -0.01
N ARG A 135 -18.28 14.49 0.90
CA ARG A 135 -18.03 14.66 2.34
C ARG A 135 -16.54 14.66 2.68
N LEU A 136 -15.75 13.80 2.06
CA LEU A 136 -14.29 13.81 2.23
C LEU A 136 -13.71 15.16 1.75
N VAL A 137 -14.16 15.65 0.59
CA VAL A 137 -13.73 16.95 0.07
C VAL A 137 -14.07 18.09 1.04
N ASP A 138 -15.33 18.15 1.49
CA ASP A 138 -15.82 19.27 2.29
C ASP A 138 -15.27 19.27 3.72
N ASN A 139 -15.10 18.09 4.33
CA ASN A 139 -14.84 17.96 5.77
C ASN A 139 -13.40 17.57 6.10
N LEU A 140 -12.69 16.91 5.17
CA LEU A 140 -11.30 16.48 5.36
C LEU A 140 -10.35 17.32 4.50
N LEU A 141 -10.62 17.44 3.19
CA LEU A 141 -9.67 18.02 2.24
C LEU A 141 -9.78 19.55 2.07
N GLY A 142 -10.57 20.23 2.90
CA GLY A 142 -10.73 21.69 2.86
C GLY A 142 -11.28 22.22 1.54
N GLY A 143 -12.21 21.49 0.91
CA GLY A 143 -12.84 21.85 -0.37
C GLY A 143 -11.99 21.54 -1.60
N ARG A 144 -10.82 20.90 -1.43
CA ARG A 144 -9.95 20.50 -2.54
C ARG A 144 -10.08 19.01 -2.83
N THR A 145 -9.88 18.64 -4.08
CA THR A 145 -9.91 17.25 -4.53
C THR A 145 -8.50 16.66 -4.57
N LEU A 146 -8.38 15.34 -4.40
CA LEU A 146 -7.11 14.64 -4.62
C LEU A 146 -6.62 14.73 -6.07
N ARG A 147 -7.57 14.88 -7.02
CA ARG A 147 -7.31 14.98 -8.45
C ARG A 147 -7.87 16.27 -9.05
N ASP A 148 -7.15 16.86 -9.99
CA ASP A 148 -7.65 17.94 -10.84
C ASP A 148 -8.62 17.42 -11.92
N THR A 149 -9.18 18.31 -12.74
CA THR A 149 -10.12 17.95 -13.81
C THR A 149 -9.51 17.14 -14.95
N LYS A 150 -8.19 17.04 -15.01
CA LYS A 150 -7.44 16.22 -15.98
C LYS A 150 -6.99 14.89 -15.38
N GLY A 151 -7.31 14.63 -14.10
CA GLY A 151 -6.92 13.42 -13.38
C GLY A 151 -5.52 13.48 -12.76
N ASN A 152 -4.79 14.60 -12.87
CA ASN A 152 -3.49 14.78 -12.21
C ASN A 152 -3.70 15.05 -10.71
N SER A 153 -2.62 15.04 -9.93
CA SER A 153 -2.71 15.39 -8.50
C SER A 153 -3.21 16.81 -8.28
N GLY A 154 -4.18 16.99 -7.38
CA GLY A 154 -4.72 18.28 -6.96
C GLY A 154 -3.89 19.02 -5.91
N GLY A 155 -2.66 18.55 -5.63
CA GLY A 155 -1.80 19.16 -4.61
C GLY A 155 -2.31 18.98 -3.18
N VAL A 156 -2.97 17.85 -2.89
CA VAL A 156 -3.47 17.47 -1.57
C VAL A 156 -2.82 16.16 -1.14
N ARG A 157 -2.38 16.06 0.11
CA ARG A 157 -1.82 14.84 0.70
C ARG A 157 -2.53 14.56 2.02
N VAL A 158 -2.86 13.29 2.24
CA VAL A 158 -3.43 12.79 3.50
C VAL A 158 -2.35 11.95 4.15
N LEU A 159 -1.89 12.36 5.32
CA LEU A 159 -0.83 11.74 6.10
C LEU A 159 -0.90 12.28 7.53
N ASP A 160 -0.45 11.49 8.50
CA ASP A 160 -0.25 11.96 9.88
C ASP A 160 0.94 12.93 9.90
N VAL A 161 0.66 14.23 10.06
CA VAL A 161 1.68 15.29 9.95
C VAL A 161 2.39 15.48 11.28
N ASP A 162 1.69 15.35 12.41
CA ASP A 162 2.27 15.62 13.73
C ASP A 162 2.58 14.36 14.55
N GLY A 163 2.23 13.18 14.05
CA GLY A 163 2.54 11.88 14.64
C GLY A 163 1.57 11.49 15.76
N ASP A 164 0.36 12.04 15.79
CA ASP A 164 -0.63 11.79 16.84
C ASP A 164 -1.51 10.54 16.58
N GLY A 165 -1.33 9.88 15.43
CA GLY A 165 -2.07 8.70 15.01
C GLY A 165 -3.38 9.01 14.26
N TYR A 166 -3.72 10.28 14.04
CA TYR A 166 -4.84 10.71 13.20
C TYR A 166 -4.33 11.16 11.83
N MET A 167 -5.20 11.07 10.82
CA MET A 167 -4.86 11.53 9.47
C MET A 167 -5.06 13.04 9.38
N ASP A 168 -4.00 13.75 9.00
CA ASP A 168 -4.01 15.17 8.68
C ASP A 168 -4.01 15.40 7.17
N VAL A 169 -4.09 16.67 6.78
CA VAL A 169 -4.07 17.07 5.37
C VAL A 169 -3.04 18.15 5.10
N ALA A 170 -2.11 17.89 4.18
CA ALA A 170 -1.23 18.89 3.61
C ALA A 170 -1.74 19.35 2.24
N THR A 171 -1.85 20.67 2.04
CA THR A 171 -2.35 21.28 0.80
C THR A 171 -1.36 22.27 0.21
N LYS A 172 -1.19 22.22 -1.11
CA LYS A 172 -0.26 23.09 -1.83
C LYS A 172 -0.87 24.45 -2.15
N HIS A 173 -0.17 25.52 -1.81
CA HIS A 173 -0.54 26.91 -2.10
C HIS A 173 0.64 27.64 -2.75
N GLY A 174 0.73 27.56 -4.09
CA GLY A 174 1.88 28.09 -4.81
C GLY A 174 3.15 27.30 -4.49
N GLN A 175 4.14 27.93 -3.87
CA GLN A 175 5.37 27.26 -3.42
C GLN A 175 5.31 26.82 -1.94
N GLN A 176 4.25 27.17 -1.22
CA GLN A 176 4.06 26.87 0.19
C GLN A 176 3.13 25.67 0.38
N TRP A 177 3.26 24.99 1.51
CA TRP A 177 2.40 23.88 1.91
C TRP A 177 1.77 24.21 3.25
N ARG A 178 0.45 24.06 3.34
CA ARG A 178 -0.33 24.27 4.57
C ARG A 178 -0.75 22.93 5.15
N ALA A 179 -0.65 22.79 6.46
CA ALA A 179 -1.16 21.66 7.20
C ALA A 179 -2.54 21.99 7.80
N SER A 180 -3.46 21.03 7.73
CA SER A 180 -4.70 20.98 8.49
C SER A 180 -4.61 19.78 9.41
N ILE A 181 -4.41 20.04 10.70
CA ILE A 181 -4.18 19.04 11.74
C ILE A 181 -5.50 18.75 12.46
N TRP A 182 -5.88 17.47 12.56
CA TRP A 182 -7.10 17.07 13.24
C TRP A 182 -6.91 17.06 14.76
N LEU A 183 -7.72 17.82 15.50
CA LEU A 183 -7.72 17.81 16.96
C LEU A 183 -8.90 16.97 17.48
N PRO A 184 -8.72 15.66 17.74
CA PRO A 184 -9.84 14.74 17.97
C PRO A 184 -10.68 15.10 19.19
N GLN A 185 -10.07 15.56 20.29
CA GLN A 185 -10.81 15.93 21.51
C GLN A 185 -11.67 17.19 21.31
N GLN A 186 -11.31 18.04 20.35
CA GLN A 186 -12.04 19.27 20.03
C GLN A 186 -12.98 19.10 18.85
N CYS A 187 -12.82 18.02 18.08
CA CYS A 187 -13.48 17.79 16.79
C CYS A 187 -13.31 18.99 15.84
N LYS A 188 -12.09 19.51 15.73
CA LYS A 188 -11.76 20.70 14.93
C LYS A 188 -10.43 20.55 14.21
N TRP A 189 -10.32 21.25 13.09
CA TRP A 189 -9.06 21.40 12.37
C TRP A 189 -8.26 22.59 12.91
N ARG A 190 -6.96 22.38 13.12
CA ARG A 190 -5.96 23.45 13.30
C ARG A 190 -5.22 23.65 11.98
N HIS A 191 -5.21 24.88 11.48
CA HIS A 191 -4.50 25.22 10.25
C HIS A 191 -3.22 25.98 10.56
N CYS A 192 -2.11 25.61 9.91
CA CYS A 192 -0.83 26.29 10.01
C CYS A 192 -0.02 26.09 8.72
N GLU A 193 1.08 26.83 8.56
CA GLU A 193 2.04 26.51 7.50
C GLU A 193 2.80 25.24 7.90
N LEU A 194 3.00 24.31 6.96
CA LEU A 194 3.71 23.04 7.23
C LEU A 194 5.14 23.30 7.70
N ALA A 195 5.75 24.39 7.24
CA ALA A 195 7.10 24.80 7.62
C ALA A 195 7.21 25.37 9.05
N GLU A 196 6.10 25.71 9.71
CA GLU A 196 6.09 26.17 11.11
C GLU A 196 6.16 25.01 12.11
N LEU A 197 5.96 23.77 11.65
CA LEU A 197 6.00 22.58 12.48
C LEU A 197 7.42 22.02 12.55
N ASP A 198 7.98 21.91 13.76
CA ASP A 198 9.38 21.54 13.98
C ASP A 198 9.58 20.10 14.51
N SER A 199 8.49 19.35 14.72
CA SER A 199 8.57 17.97 15.20
C SER A 199 9.23 17.05 14.15
N PRO A 200 9.89 15.95 14.58
CA PRO A 200 10.42 14.96 13.64
C PRO A 200 9.36 14.43 12.66
N ALA A 201 8.14 14.17 13.14
CA ALA A 201 7.01 13.75 12.31
C ALA A 201 6.65 14.80 11.25
N ALA A 202 6.60 16.08 11.62
CA ALA A 202 6.27 17.14 10.68
C ALA A 202 7.36 17.37 9.64
N LYS A 203 8.62 17.24 10.04
CA LYS A 203 9.76 17.27 9.12
C LYS A 203 9.72 16.12 8.11
N LEU A 204 9.37 14.92 8.57
CA LEU A 204 9.15 13.75 7.72
C LEU A 204 7.94 13.93 6.79
N ALA A 205 6.82 14.44 7.30
CA ALA A 205 5.63 14.73 6.51
C ALA A 205 5.94 15.78 5.42
N ALA A 206 6.66 16.85 5.77
CA ALA A 206 7.14 17.85 4.82
C ALA A 206 8.06 17.23 3.76
N ALA A 207 8.90 16.25 4.14
CA ALA A 207 9.71 15.48 3.22
C ALA A 207 8.85 14.72 2.21
N VAL A 208 7.92 13.89 2.70
CA VAL A 208 7.02 13.05 1.89
C VAL A 208 6.17 13.89 0.94
N VAL A 209 5.62 14.99 1.44
CA VAL A 209 4.80 15.92 0.66
C VAL A 209 5.61 16.51 -0.49
N ARG A 210 6.86 16.94 -0.24
CA ARG A 210 7.75 17.45 -1.29
C ARG A 210 8.16 16.37 -2.29
N LEU A 211 8.49 15.15 -1.84
CA LEU A 211 8.87 14.01 -2.70
C LEU A 211 7.78 13.63 -3.70
N THR A 212 6.53 13.81 -3.29
CA THR A 212 5.38 13.47 -4.09
C THR A 212 4.82 14.67 -4.86
N ASP A 213 5.39 15.86 -4.72
CA ASP A 213 4.92 17.09 -5.37
C ASP A 213 5.13 17.01 -6.90
N PRO A 214 4.07 17.11 -7.72
CA PRO A 214 4.18 17.07 -9.18
C PRO A 214 5.10 18.16 -9.75
N ASP A 215 5.14 19.35 -9.14
CA ASP A 215 6.00 20.42 -9.64
C ASP A 215 7.47 20.14 -9.33
N ASN A 216 7.77 19.44 -8.22
CA ASN A 216 9.14 18.98 -7.95
C ASN A 216 9.51 17.83 -8.90
N ARG A 217 8.58 16.89 -9.15
CA ARG A 217 8.78 15.82 -10.15
C ARG A 217 9.03 16.37 -11.56
N ALA A 218 8.46 17.52 -11.89
CA ALA A 218 8.63 18.18 -13.17
C ALA A 218 9.84 19.15 -13.22
N ARG A 219 10.24 19.74 -12.09
CA ARG A 219 11.37 20.70 -12.03
C ARG A 219 12.74 20.02 -11.97
N ASP A 220 12.84 18.80 -11.48
CA ASP A 220 14.11 18.04 -11.41
C ASP A 220 14.27 17.08 -12.59
N ALA A 221 14.27 17.60 -13.82
CA ALA A 221 14.56 16.81 -15.03
C ALA A 221 15.96 16.15 -15.04
N GLU A 222 16.78 16.37 -14.01
CA GLU A 222 18.09 15.76 -13.85
C GLU A 222 18.07 14.39 -13.16
N ARG A 223 17.17 14.11 -12.20
CA ARG A 223 17.13 12.85 -11.43
C ARG A 223 15.72 12.46 -10.98
N PRO A 224 15.39 11.16 -10.86
CA PRO A 224 14.09 10.73 -10.37
C PRO A 224 13.97 10.95 -8.86
N PRO A 225 12.76 11.26 -8.35
CA PRO A 225 12.55 11.51 -6.92
C PRO A 225 12.79 10.23 -6.09
N PRO A 226 13.43 10.34 -4.92
CA PRO A 226 13.55 9.20 -4.03
C PRO A 226 12.19 8.79 -3.43
N VAL A 227 12.12 7.61 -2.83
CA VAL A 227 10.94 7.15 -2.07
C VAL A 227 11.37 6.63 -0.70
N LEU A 228 10.40 6.49 0.19
CA LEU A 228 10.62 5.90 1.51
C LEU A 228 10.15 4.45 1.54
N ARG A 229 11.00 3.56 2.03
CA ARG A 229 10.70 2.15 2.26
C ARG A 229 11.45 1.67 3.49
N ASP A 230 10.78 0.89 4.32
CA ASP A 230 11.41 0.10 5.38
C ASP A 230 12.11 -1.09 4.70
N VAL A 231 13.39 -0.90 4.35
CA VAL A 231 14.21 -1.85 3.59
C VAL A 231 14.77 -2.93 4.51
N ASP A 232 14.93 -2.65 5.80
CA ASP A 232 15.58 -3.56 6.74
C ASP A 232 14.63 -4.23 7.74
N GLY A 233 13.35 -3.85 7.71
CA GLY A 233 12.27 -4.42 8.51
C GLY A 233 12.27 -3.93 9.96
N ASP A 234 12.99 -2.86 10.30
CA ASP A 234 13.07 -2.32 11.66
C ASP A 234 11.89 -1.40 12.04
N GLY A 235 11.00 -1.10 11.07
CA GLY A 235 9.85 -0.23 11.22
C GLY A 235 10.14 1.24 10.93
N VAL A 236 11.38 1.59 10.57
CA VAL A 236 11.81 2.92 10.10
C VAL A 236 12.03 2.84 8.59
N CYS A 237 11.57 3.85 7.86
CA CYS A 237 11.82 3.89 6.41
C CYS A 237 13.18 4.49 6.07
N GLU A 238 13.95 3.78 5.24
CA GLU A 238 15.10 4.29 4.52
C GLU A 238 14.67 5.17 3.32
N LEU A 239 15.58 6.03 2.91
CA LEU A 239 15.44 6.78 1.67
C LEU A 239 16.04 5.98 0.50
N VAL A 240 15.19 5.54 -0.41
CA VAL A 240 15.55 4.82 -1.62
C VAL A 240 15.65 5.80 -2.79
N ALA A 241 16.87 6.12 -3.20
CA ALA A 241 17.16 6.90 -4.40
C ALA A 241 17.09 6.03 -5.67
N ASN A 242 17.59 6.52 -6.81
CA ASN A 242 17.46 5.79 -8.06
C ASN A 242 18.27 4.48 -8.08
N ASP A 243 19.47 4.53 -7.52
CA ASP A 243 20.51 3.50 -7.64
C ASP A 243 21.17 3.17 -6.28
N CYS A 244 20.58 3.63 -5.18
CA CYS A 244 21.08 3.35 -3.84
C CYS A 244 19.99 3.49 -2.77
N VAL A 245 20.28 2.95 -1.59
CA VAL A 245 19.51 3.12 -0.36
C VAL A 245 20.37 3.91 0.62
N TYR A 246 19.84 4.99 1.16
CA TYR A 246 20.44 5.68 2.27
C TYR A 246 19.95 5.08 3.57
N TRP A 247 20.92 4.62 4.35
CA TRP A 247 20.72 3.74 5.47
C TRP A 247 20.48 4.53 6.76
N CYS A 248 19.38 4.23 7.44
CA CYS A 248 19.14 4.65 8.81
C CYS A 248 19.36 3.42 9.72
N SER A 249 19.98 3.60 10.88
CA SER A 249 20.08 2.52 11.87
C SER A 249 19.70 3.06 13.23
N THR A 250 18.78 2.37 13.89
CA THR A 250 18.33 2.66 15.25
C THR A 250 19.32 2.18 16.31
N GLU A 251 20.23 1.26 15.99
CA GLU A 251 21.14 0.59 16.95
C GLU A 251 22.50 1.28 17.13
N ALA A 252 22.96 2.09 16.18
CA ALA A 252 24.31 2.63 16.21
C ALA A 252 24.36 4.07 16.75
N GLY A 253 24.47 4.21 18.08
CA GLY A 253 24.89 5.44 18.76
C GLY A 253 26.32 5.94 18.41
N ARG A 254 26.83 5.63 17.22
CA ARG A 254 28.11 6.11 16.67
C ARG A 254 27.93 6.50 15.21
N TRP A 255 27.87 7.81 15.01
CA TRP A 255 27.91 8.51 13.73
C TRP A 255 29.18 8.12 12.94
N LEU A 256 29.02 7.44 11.81
CA LEU A 256 30.07 7.44 10.79
C LEU A 256 29.83 8.65 9.89
N GLN A 257 30.81 9.55 9.83
CA GLN A 257 30.75 10.67 8.90
C GLN A 257 30.77 10.12 7.46
N PRO A 258 29.89 10.61 6.56
CA PRO A 258 30.00 10.33 5.14
C PRO A 258 31.36 10.78 4.62
N ALA A 259 31.89 10.07 3.63
CA ALA A 259 33.00 10.56 2.82
C ALA A 259 32.52 11.78 2.00
N GLY A 260 32.72 12.99 2.54
CA GLY A 260 32.52 14.26 1.83
C GLY A 260 31.07 14.76 1.74
N LYS A 261 30.90 16.10 1.75
CA LYS A 261 29.61 16.78 1.54
C LYS A 261 29.06 16.60 0.11
N ASP A 262 29.91 16.21 -0.83
CA ASP A 262 29.63 16.29 -2.27
C ASP A 262 28.88 15.05 -2.82
N ASP A 263 29.04 13.86 -2.23
CA ASP A 263 28.43 12.60 -2.74
C ASP A 263 26.89 12.57 -2.56
N TYR A 264 26.36 13.39 -1.65
CA TYR A 264 24.92 13.48 -1.38
C TYR A 264 24.18 14.31 -2.45
N ALA A 265 24.75 15.49 -2.76
CA ALA A 265 24.27 16.41 -3.80
C ALA A 265 24.24 15.75 -5.16
N ASP A 266 25.30 15.01 -5.45
CA ASP A 266 25.42 14.32 -6.70
C ASP A 266 24.36 13.25 -6.83
N LYS A 267 24.06 12.43 -5.81
CA LYS A 267 23.18 11.25 -5.97
C LYS A 267 21.68 11.51 -5.81
N VAL A 268 21.28 12.33 -4.84
CA VAL A 268 19.86 12.59 -4.54
C VAL A 268 19.33 13.81 -5.29
N GLY A 269 20.22 14.70 -5.75
CA GLY A 269 19.90 16.02 -6.27
C GLY A 269 19.92 17.08 -5.17
N ALA A 270 20.45 18.27 -5.47
CA ALA A 270 20.77 19.31 -4.49
C ALA A 270 19.58 19.74 -3.61
N ILE A 271 18.35 19.75 -4.17
CA ILE A 271 17.11 20.11 -3.46
C ILE A 271 16.79 19.10 -2.33
N TRP A 272 17.18 17.84 -2.51
CA TRP A 272 16.88 16.77 -1.57
C TRP A 272 17.92 16.64 -0.46
N CYS A 273 19.12 17.18 -0.65
CA CYS A 273 20.22 16.97 0.30
C CYS A 273 20.00 17.63 1.65
N GLU A 274 19.40 18.81 1.69
CA GLU A 274 19.06 19.48 2.95
C GLU A 274 18.04 18.66 3.73
N LEU A 275 16.97 18.22 3.05
CA LEU A 275 15.92 17.40 3.64
C LEU A 275 16.45 16.07 4.20
N VAL A 276 17.29 15.39 3.43
CA VAL A 276 17.81 14.09 3.84
C VAL A 276 18.83 14.22 4.97
N ARG A 277 19.66 15.27 4.95
CA ARG A 277 20.59 15.56 6.04
C ARG A 277 19.86 15.95 7.32
N ASP A 278 18.81 16.76 7.24
CA ASP A 278 18.18 17.32 8.43
C ASP A 278 17.17 16.36 9.07
N VAL A 279 16.46 15.57 8.25
CA VAL A 279 15.39 14.67 8.70
C VAL A 279 15.89 13.25 8.91
N PHE A 280 16.50 12.64 7.90
CA PHE A 280 16.84 11.21 7.92
C PHE A 280 18.20 10.93 8.55
N ARG A 281 19.13 11.90 8.52
CA ARG A 281 20.48 11.77 9.10
C ARG A 281 21.12 10.40 8.82
N PRO A 282 21.17 10.00 7.54
CA PRO A 282 21.68 8.71 7.10
C PRO A 282 23.06 8.41 7.73
N ALA A 283 23.25 7.19 8.22
CA ALA A 283 24.54 6.76 8.76
C ALA A 283 25.49 6.27 7.64
N ALA A 284 24.93 5.73 6.56
CA ALA A 284 25.67 5.21 5.41
C ALA A 284 24.77 5.22 4.16
N PHE A 285 25.31 4.83 3.01
CA PHE A 285 24.52 4.45 1.85
C PHE A 285 24.99 3.11 1.32
N VAL A 286 24.05 2.37 0.73
CA VAL A 286 24.30 1.10 0.06
C VAL A 286 23.92 1.25 -1.41
N ALA A 287 24.91 1.22 -2.29
CA ALA A 287 24.69 1.28 -3.74
C ALA A 287 24.03 -0.01 -4.23
N PHE A 288 23.13 0.10 -5.20
CA PHE A 288 22.64 -1.06 -5.95
C PHE A 288 23.75 -1.68 -6.79
N PRO A 289 23.63 -2.97 -7.16
CA PRO A 289 24.52 -3.58 -8.13
C PRO A 289 24.58 -2.78 -9.44
N ALA A 290 25.73 -2.81 -10.12
CA ALA A 290 25.98 -1.98 -11.30
C ALA A 290 24.86 -2.08 -12.35
N GLY A 291 24.41 -0.92 -12.82
CA GLY A 291 23.37 -0.77 -13.83
C GLY A 291 21.95 -1.07 -13.36
N LEU A 292 21.72 -1.50 -12.11
CA LEU A 292 20.37 -1.57 -11.54
C LEU A 292 19.96 -0.19 -11.04
N CYS A 293 18.81 0.27 -11.52
CA CYS A 293 18.19 1.50 -11.09
C CYS A 293 16.67 1.35 -11.09
N ARG A 294 15.99 2.22 -10.35
CA ARG A 294 14.52 2.27 -10.31
C ARG A 294 13.94 2.84 -11.60
N MET A 295 14.59 3.88 -12.11
CA MET A 295 14.17 4.62 -13.28
C MET A 295 15.34 4.80 -14.22
N GLU A 296 15.08 4.67 -15.52
CA GLU A 296 16.03 4.94 -16.59
C GLU A 296 15.68 6.25 -17.30
N LYS A 297 16.70 6.97 -17.75
CA LYS A 297 16.52 8.21 -18.51
C LYS A 297 16.44 7.90 -19.99
N THR A 298 15.32 8.23 -20.62
CA THR A 298 15.10 8.03 -22.06
C THR A 298 15.78 9.13 -22.88
N ALA A 299 15.93 8.88 -24.19
CA ALA A 299 16.58 9.82 -25.10
C ALA A 299 15.89 11.19 -25.19
N ASP A 300 14.58 11.26 -24.90
CA ASP A 300 13.81 12.50 -24.80
C ASP A 300 13.95 13.22 -23.43
N GLY A 301 14.85 12.73 -22.57
CA GLY A 301 15.17 13.32 -21.28
C GLY A 301 14.20 12.97 -20.15
N ARG A 302 13.19 12.13 -20.41
CA ARG A 302 12.22 11.70 -19.39
C ARG A 302 12.74 10.52 -18.58
N TRP A 303 12.22 10.34 -17.37
CA TRP A 303 12.49 9.16 -16.54
C TRP A 303 11.35 8.16 -16.70
N LYS A 304 11.68 6.88 -16.98
CA LYS A 304 10.73 5.77 -17.04
C LYS A 304 11.08 4.68 -16.05
N ASP A 305 10.10 3.90 -15.62
CA ASP A 305 10.30 2.73 -14.75
C ASP A 305 11.22 1.72 -15.45
N ALA A 306 12.33 1.36 -14.79
CA ALA A 306 13.32 0.41 -15.33
C ALA A 306 12.96 -1.06 -15.02
N GLY A 307 11.86 -1.29 -14.30
CA GLY A 307 11.38 -2.61 -13.92
C GLY A 307 12.00 -3.15 -12.63
N LEU A 308 12.59 -2.31 -11.78
CA LEU A 308 13.10 -2.68 -10.46
C LEU A 308 12.02 -2.56 -9.37
N ARG A 309 11.98 -3.52 -8.45
CA ARG A 309 11.09 -3.54 -7.28
C ARG A 309 11.90 -3.93 -6.03
N LEU A 310 11.47 -3.39 -4.90
CA LEU A 310 11.96 -3.76 -3.57
C LEU A 310 10.92 -4.66 -2.92
N VAL A 311 11.28 -5.92 -2.67
CA VAL A 311 10.34 -6.97 -2.20
C VAL A 311 11.09 -7.94 -1.30
N ASP A 312 10.51 -8.32 -0.16
CA ASP A 312 11.01 -9.43 0.66
C ASP A 312 10.80 -10.77 -0.08
N ILE A 313 11.85 -11.31 -0.68
CA ILE A 313 11.81 -12.54 -1.49
C ILE A 313 12.03 -13.77 -0.61
N ASP A 314 12.98 -13.73 0.32
CA ASP A 314 13.40 -14.89 1.11
C ASP A 314 12.72 -15.03 2.48
N GLY A 315 12.08 -13.97 2.96
CA GLY A 315 11.24 -13.99 4.16
C GLY A 315 11.94 -13.58 5.42
N ASP A 316 13.09 -12.96 5.31
CA ASP A 316 13.85 -12.44 6.44
C ASP A 316 13.31 -11.09 6.97
N GLY A 317 12.31 -10.51 6.29
CA GLY A 317 11.68 -9.24 6.64
C GLY A 317 12.37 -8.01 6.05
N ARG A 318 13.44 -8.20 5.26
CA ARG A 318 14.17 -7.14 4.56
C ARG A 318 13.79 -7.13 3.09
N LEU A 319 13.88 -5.98 2.44
CA LEU A 319 13.54 -5.83 1.03
C LEU A 319 14.73 -6.14 0.13
N ASP A 320 14.51 -7.10 -0.77
CA ASP A 320 15.46 -7.51 -1.81
C ASP A 320 15.23 -6.74 -3.11
N LEU A 321 16.22 -6.75 -4.00
CA LEU A 321 16.09 -6.19 -5.35
C LEU A 321 15.65 -7.27 -6.32
N ILE A 322 14.50 -7.08 -6.95
CA ILE A 322 14.05 -7.88 -8.08
C ILE A 322 13.76 -6.97 -9.27
N ALA A 323 14.35 -7.28 -10.42
CA ALA A 323 14.13 -6.56 -11.66
C ALA A 323 13.76 -7.50 -12.80
N SER A 324 12.84 -7.06 -13.65
CA SER A 324 12.52 -7.77 -14.89
C SER A 324 12.01 -6.80 -15.95
N ASN A 325 12.69 -6.76 -17.09
CA ASN A 325 12.26 -6.07 -18.30
C ASN A 325 12.64 -6.91 -19.53
N ALA A 326 12.51 -6.35 -20.74
CA ALA A 326 12.78 -7.07 -21.98
C ALA A 326 14.25 -7.51 -22.13
N GLU A 327 15.19 -6.83 -21.47
CA GLU A 327 16.63 -7.00 -21.67
C GLU A 327 17.34 -7.66 -20.48
N ARG A 328 16.81 -7.47 -19.25
CA ARG A 328 17.46 -7.89 -18.01
C ARG A 328 16.44 -8.46 -17.02
N ALA A 329 16.81 -9.56 -16.39
CA ALA A 329 16.17 -10.09 -15.21
C ALA A 329 17.22 -10.32 -14.13
N ALA A 330 16.97 -9.80 -12.94
CA ALA A 330 17.92 -9.80 -11.83
C ALA A 330 17.22 -10.00 -10.48
N LEU A 331 17.89 -10.71 -9.58
CA LEU A 331 17.49 -10.90 -8.19
C LEU A 331 18.73 -10.83 -7.29
N TYR A 332 18.70 -9.91 -6.33
CA TYR A 332 19.75 -9.73 -5.32
C TYR A 332 19.12 -9.66 -3.94
N LEU A 333 19.55 -10.58 -3.08
CA LEU A 333 19.10 -10.64 -1.69
C LEU A 333 19.89 -9.65 -0.83
N PHE A 334 19.19 -8.93 0.03
CA PHE A 334 19.80 -7.95 0.92
C PHE A 334 20.37 -8.65 2.15
N SER A 335 21.63 -8.39 2.47
CA SER A 335 22.30 -8.96 3.64
C SER A 335 23.31 -7.94 4.17
N PRO A 336 22.91 -7.04 5.09
CA PRO A 336 23.75 -5.91 5.48
C PRO A 336 25.05 -6.33 6.19
N GLN A 337 25.11 -7.55 6.72
CA GLN A 337 26.31 -8.11 7.34
C GLN A 337 27.36 -8.59 6.32
N ASN A 338 26.99 -8.71 5.04
CA ASN A 338 27.89 -9.16 3.97
C ASN A 338 28.62 -7.99 3.31
N ASN A 339 29.77 -8.28 2.72
CA ASN A 339 30.49 -7.36 1.84
C ASN A 339 30.78 -8.04 0.49
N PRO A 340 30.11 -7.66 -0.61
CA PRO A 340 29.08 -6.62 -0.70
C PRO A 340 27.74 -7.04 -0.06
N PRO A 341 26.88 -6.09 0.35
CA PRO A 341 25.63 -6.38 1.04
C PRO A 341 24.53 -6.95 0.13
N TRP A 342 24.64 -6.78 -1.19
CA TRP A 342 23.73 -7.37 -2.17
C TRP A 342 24.26 -8.72 -2.66
N ARG A 343 23.65 -9.81 -2.23
CA ARG A 343 24.00 -11.17 -2.67
C ARG A 343 23.24 -11.52 -3.95
N ARG A 344 23.95 -11.65 -5.06
CA ARG A 344 23.36 -12.04 -6.35
C ARG A 344 22.80 -13.46 -6.32
N VAL A 345 21.54 -13.62 -6.71
CA VAL A 345 20.93 -14.93 -7.06
C VAL A 345 21.05 -15.16 -8.57
N PHE A 346 20.56 -14.22 -9.37
CA PHE A 346 20.75 -14.18 -10.82
C PHE A 346 20.79 -12.75 -11.35
N ASP A 347 21.44 -12.56 -12.50
CA ASP A 347 21.47 -11.31 -13.26
C ASP A 347 21.87 -11.63 -14.71
N ALA A 348 20.89 -11.75 -15.59
CA ALA A 348 21.07 -12.25 -16.96
C ALA A 348 19.96 -11.74 -17.88
N LYS A 349 20.04 -12.09 -19.17
CA LYS A 349 18.89 -11.91 -20.08
C LYS A 349 17.76 -12.85 -19.67
N PRO A 350 16.48 -12.43 -19.74
CA PRO A 350 15.35 -13.29 -19.37
C PRO A 350 15.36 -14.67 -20.06
N THR A 351 15.82 -14.75 -21.31
CA THR A 351 15.88 -15.98 -22.10
C THR A 351 16.93 -16.99 -21.63
N GLU A 352 17.91 -16.55 -20.86
CA GLU A 352 19.04 -17.35 -20.37
C GLU A 352 18.76 -17.97 -19.00
N LEU A 353 17.72 -17.50 -18.30
CA LEU A 353 17.36 -18.01 -16.98
C LEU A 353 16.72 -19.41 -17.05
N PRO A 354 16.93 -20.26 -16.04
CA PRO A 354 16.18 -21.51 -15.91
C PRO A 354 14.69 -21.21 -15.69
N GLU A 355 13.82 -22.15 -16.05
CA GLU A 355 12.36 -21.95 -16.08
C GLU A 355 11.78 -21.39 -14.75
N HIS A 356 12.25 -21.90 -13.61
CA HIS A 356 11.80 -21.45 -12.29
C HIS A 356 12.15 -19.99 -11.97
N GLN A 357 13.20 -19.44 -12.60
CA GLN A 357 13.64 -18.04 -12.46
C GLN A 357 13.16 -17.14 -13.59
N ARG A 358 12.52 -17.68 -14.63
CA ARG A 358 11.97 -16.85 -15.72
C ARG A 358 10.79 -16.03 -15.20
N LEU A 359 10.98 -14.73 -15.18
CA LEU A 359 9.98 -13.75 -14.82
C LEU A 359 9.32 -13.18 -16.08
N PRO A 360 7.99 -12.95 -16.08
CA PRO A 360 7.42 -12.00 -17.03
C PRO A 360 8.03 -10.61 -16.78
N PRO A 361 8.25 -9.80 -17.83
CA PRO A 361 8.77 -8.45 -17.64
C PRO A 361 7.81 -7.65 -16.75
N PHE A 362 8.31 -6.85 -15.82
CA PHE A 362 7.48 -5.92 -15.04
C PHE A 362 7.19 -4.66 -15.87
N VAL A 363 8.12 -4.30 -16.75
CA VAL A 363 8.00 -3.25 -17.75
C VAL A 363 8.25 -3.85 -19.13
N ARG A 364 7.31 -3.65 -20.05
CA ARG A 364 7.38 -4.17 -21.43
C ARG A 364 8.46 -3.44 -22.23
N ALA A 365 8.84 -4.00 -23.39
CA ALA A 365 9.86 -3.42 -24.27
C ALA A 365 9.53 -2.00 -24.77
N ASP A 366 8.25 -1.63 -24.81
CA ASP A 366 7.78 -0.29 -25.16
C ASP A 366 7.79 0.70 -23.97
N GLY A 367 8.20 0.23 -22.78
CA GLY A 367 8.23 0.99 -21.53
C GLY A 367 6.90 1.05 -20.79
N THR A 368 5.87 0.31 -21.22
CA THR A 368 4.58 0.24 -20.52
C THR A 368 4.63 -0.72 -19.33
N ASN A 369 3.85 -0.41 -18.29
CA ASN A 369 3.70 -1.28 -17.12
C ASN A 369 3.00 -2.59 -17.53
N ASN A 370 3.55 -3.73 -17.15
CA ASN A 370 3.01 -5.05 -17.53
C ASN A 370 1.97 -5.62 -16.55
N GLY A 371 1.53 -4.84 -15.56
CA GLY A 371 0.55 -5.27 -14.55
C GLY A 371 1.14 -6.19 -13.49
N ALA A 372 2.43 -6.04 -13.15
CA ALA A 372 3.10 -6.84 -12.13
C ALA A 372 2.95 -6.25 -10.72
N TRP A 373 2.54 -7.07 -9.75
CA TRP A 373 2.51 -6.71 -8.32
C TRP A 373 2.89 -7.87 -7.42
N PHE A 374 3.16 -7.58 -6.15
CA PHE A 374 3.60 -8.55 -5.15
C PHE A 374 2.62 -8.55 -4.00
N ALA A 375 2.10 -9.72 -3.64
CA ALA A 375 1.19 -9.90 -2.51
C ALA A 375 1.24 -11.34 -2.03
N ALA A 376 1.13 -11.55 -0.72
CA ALA A 376 1.11 -12.88 -0.09
C ALA A 376 2.30 -13.77 -0.54
N ARG A 377 3.52 -13.24 -0.47
CA ARG A 377 4.77 -13.91 -0.90
C ARG A 377 4.70 -14.49 -2.31
N THR A 378 3.97 -13.81 -3.21
CA THR A 378 3.73 -14.23 -4.59
C THR A 378 3.85 -13.03 -5.52
N LEU A 379 4.57 -13.19 -6.63
CA LEU A 379 4.51 -12.32 -7.79
C LEU A 379 3.25 -12.63 -8.58
N TRP A 380 2.48 -11.60 -8.88
CA TRP A 380 1.29 -11.66 -9.71
C TRP A 380 1.46 -10.79 -10.95
N VAL A 381 0.94 -11.26 -12.08
CA VAL A 381 0.78 -10.44 -13.28
C VAL A 381 -0.63 -10.62 -13.84
N GLN A 382 -1.32 -9.51 -14.07
CA GLN A 382 -2.63 -9.49 -14.73
C GLN A 382 -2.66 -8.40 -15.80
N ASN A 383 -2.89 -8.81 -17.03
CA ASN A 383 -2.92 -7.94 -18.20
C ASN A 383 -3.65 -8.62 -19.37
N GLU A 384 -3.55 -8.05 -20.57
CA GLU A 384 -4.18 -8.55 -21.80
C GLU A 384 -3.67 -9.94 -22.22
N ASP A 385 -2.50 -10.36 -21.74
CA ASP A 385 -1.89 -11.66 -22.03
C ASP A 385 -2.23 -12.74 -20.99
N THR A 386 -2.82 -12.37 -19.85
CA THR A 386 -3.28 -13.35 -18.85
C THR A 386 -4.79 -13.55 -18.89
N GLY A 387 -5.55 -12.49 -19.21
CA GLY A 387 -7.01 -12.49 -19.27
C GLY A 387 -7.57 -13.53 -20.24
N GLY A 388 -8.17 -14.60 -19.71
CA GLY A 388 -8.80 -15.65 -20.52
C GLY A 388 -7.81 -16.61 -21.19
N ARG A 389 -6.51 -16.44 -20.93
CA ARG A 389 -5.42 -17.29 -21.45
C ARG A 389 -4.79 -18.16 -20.37
N LEU A 390 -4.73 -17.66 -19.14
CA LEU A 390 -4.20 -18.41 -17.98
C LEU A 390 -5.32 -18.85 -17.04
N PRO A 391 -5.11 -19.92 -16.25
CA PRO A 391 -5.99 -20.24 -15.12
C PRO A 391 -6.19 -19.01 -14.22
N GLN A 392 -7.42 -18.77 -13.79
CA GLN A 392 -7.79 -17.62 -12.95
C GLN A 392 -7.48 -16.24 -13.58
N HIS A 393 -7.25 -16.16 -14.90
CA HIS A 393 -6.97 -14.93 -15.63
C HIS A 393 -5.70 -14.18 -15.18
N VAL A 394 -4.79 -14.86 -14.47
CA VAL A 394 -3.62 -14.24 -13.81
C VAL A 394 -2.42 -15.18 -13.87
N PHE A 395 -1.22 -14.61 -13.97
CA PHE A 395 0.04 -15.31 -13.70
C PHE A 395 0.37 -15.20 -12.22
N ALA A 396 0.79 -16.29 -11.60
CA ALA A 396 1.21 -16.32 -10.21
C ALA A 396 2.51 -17.11 -10.05
N ARG A 397 3.47 -16.56 -9.30
CA ARG A 397 4.74 -17.19 -8.96
C ARG A 397 5.06 -16.98 -7.48
N PRO A 398 5.02 -18.02 -6.63
CA PRO A 398 5.55 -17.94 -5.28
C PRO A 398 6.99 -17.44 -5.29
N LEU A 399 7.34 -16.53 -4.38
CA LEU A 399 8.68 -15.91 -4.38
C LEU A 399 9.78 -16.92 -4.01
N ALA A 400 9.46 -17.92 -3.19
CA ALA A 400 10.38 -19.00 -2.84
C ALA A 400 10.84 -19.82 -4.05
N ASP A 401 9.98 -19.98 -5.07
CA ASP A 401 10.32 -20.68 -6.33
C ASP A 401 11.46 -20.00 -7.10
N LEU A 402 11.75 -18.73 -6.82
CA LEU A 402 12.85 -18.00 -7.46
C LEU A 402 14.21 -18.40 -6.87
N LEU A 403 14.22 -18.91 -5.63
CA LEU A 403 15.42 -19.27 -4.87
C LEU A 403 15.82 -20.73 -5.09
N ALA A 404 14.84 -21.61 -5.28
CA ALA A 404 15.03 -23.02 -5.54
C ALA A 404 13.97 -23.52 -6.54
N ALA A 405 14.34 -24.51 -7.36
CA ALA A 405 13.38 -25.13 -8.26
C ALA A 405 12.25 -25.79 -7.42
N PRO A 406 10.97 -25.59 -7.79
CA PRO A 406 9.86 -26.21 -7.07
C PRO A 406 9.95 -27.74 -7.14
N ASP A 407 9.65 -28.42 -6.03
CA ASP A 407 9.60 -29.88 -6.00
C ASP A 407 8.50 -30.35 -6.97
N PRO A 408 8.78 -31.24 -7.94
CA PRO A 408 7.77 -31.74 -8.87
C PRO A 408 6.58 -32.44 -8.19
N SER A 409 6.70 -32.83 -6.92
CA SER A 409 5.61 -33.35 -6.09
C SER A 409 4.70 -32.29 -5.48
N ASP A 410 5.11 -31.02 -5.45
CA ASP A 410 4.38 -29.89 -4.85
C ASP A 410 3.46 -29.16 -5.85
N LYS A 411 3.04 -29.86 -6.91
CA LYS A 411 1.94 -29.39 -7.75
C LYS A 411 0.67 -29.41 -6.90
N SER A 412 0.39 -28.29 -6.25
CA SER A 412 -0.93 -28.01 -5.70
C SER A 412 -1.96 -28.38 -6.77
N PRO A 413 -2.88 -29.32 -6.50
CA PRO A 413 -3.83 -29.76 -7.52
C PRO A 413 -4.62 -28.54 -8.00
N PRO A 414 -4.98 -28.46 -9.29
CA PRO A 414 -5.96 -27.48 -9.72
C PRO A 414 -7.22 -27.72 -8.88
N ASP A 415 -7.57 -26.73 -8.08
CA ASP A 415 -8.71 -26.70 -7.17
C ASP A 415 -9.96 -27.22 -7.92
N GLN A 416 -10.34 -28.48 -7.68
CA GLN A 416 -11.35 -29.23 -8.45
C GLN A 416 -12.79 -28.82 -8.10
N HIS A 417 -13.03 -27.59 -7.70
CA HIS A 417 -14.38 -27.09 -7.45
C HIS A 417 -14.69 -25.97 -8.44
N ARG A 418 -14.86 -26.40 -9.70
CA ARG A 418 -15.63 -25.71 -10.74
C ARG A 418 -17.10 -26.06 -10.52
N GLU A 419 -17.90 -25.07 -10.12
CA GLU A 419 -19.24 -24.73 -10.64
C GLU A 419 -19.78 -23.47 -9.94
#